data_AF-A0A3A8ZTL3-F1
#
_entry.id   AF-A0A3A8ZTL3-F1
#
_cell.length_a   1.000
_cell.length_b   1.000
_cell.length_c   1.000
_cell.angle_alpha   90.00
_cell.angle_beta   90.00
_cell.angle_gamma   90.00
#
_symmetry.space_group_name_H-M   'P 1'
#
loop_
_entity.id
_entity.type
_entity.pdbx_description
1 polymer ?
#
loop_
_entity_poly.entity_id
_entity_poly.type
_entity_poly.pdbx_seq_one_letter_code
_entity_poly.pdbx_strand_id
1 'polypeptide(L)'
;MPADGNQIPVLHRTLILPESGNRFGDWERNGAYRYRNSIRWKEDFRNVCIFPGFFNLVKIIYIPTDCPQRDERMGWTGDANIFAGTACFHMDSSAFFRHYTRSMNLEQELMKGMVPFFVPRPKVPVRENTNPFYLEGGACVWADAAAMIPWTLYRYYGDAALLREQYPMMKSWTGYIRMRSGENKVPYLWQNDHQLGDWLALDNGDIQNPIGRTVSGTRRTD
;
A
#
# COMPACT_ATOMS: atom_id res chain seq x y z
N MET A 1 12.21 5.57 39.85
CA MET A 1 13.18 5.01 38.89
C MET A 1 13.61 3.65 39.40
N PRO A 2 13.61 2.59 38.58
CA PRO A 2 13.07 2.45 37.21
C PRO A 2 11.68 1.75 37.24
N ALA A 3 10.67 2.06 36.42
CA ALA A 3 10.60 2.10 34.95
C ALA A 3 10.83 0.71 34.33
N ASP A 4 9.89 -0.20 34.60
CA ASP A 4 9.74 -1.49 33.96
C ASP A 4 9.16 -1.32 32.55
N GLY A 5 9.88 -1.91 31.59
CA GLY A 5 9.77 -1.66 30.17
C GLY A 5 8.38 -1.86 29.57
N ASN A 6 8.03 -0.93 28.69
CA ASN A 6 7.03 -1.08 27.62
C ASN A 6 7.27 -2.41 26.85
N GLN A 7 6.62 -3.49 27.28
CA GLN A 7 6.40 -4.65 26.42
C GLN A 7 5.27 -4.30 25.44
N ILE A 8 5.65 -3.98 24.21
CA ILE A 8 4.73 -3.97 23.08
C ILE A 8 4.20 -5.40 22.93
N PRO A 9 2.87 -5.64 22.94
CA PRO A 9 2.33 -6.99 22.83
C PRO A 9 2.76 -7.60 21.49
N VAL A 10 3.62 -8.61 21.56
CA VAL A 10 3.97 -9.47 20.44
C VAL A 10 2.81 -10.45 20.26
N LEU A 11 2.18 -10.44 19.09
CA LEU A 11 1.19 -11.45 18.72
C LEU A 11 1.86 -12.83 18.76
N HIS A 12 1.51 -13.65 19.76
CA HIS A 12 1.91 -15.05 19.79
C HIS A 12 1.25 -15.80 18.62
N ARG A 13 2.05 -16.21 17.63
CA ARG A 13 1.60 -17.04 16.49
C ARG A 13 1.50 -18.51 16.92
N THR A 14 0.40 -19.16 16.56
CA THR A 14 0.33 -20.63 16.49
C THR A 14 0.58 -21.03 15.05
N LEU A 15 1.74 -21.64 14.77
CA LEU A 15 2.05 -22.25 13.47
C LEU A 15 1.13 -23.46 13.25
N ILE A 16 0.31 -23.43 12.21
CA ILE A 16 -0.41 -24.60 11.71
C ILE A 16 0.20 -24.92 10.33
N LEU A 17 1.01 -25.98 10.28
CA LEU A 17 1.59 -26.49 9.04
C LEU A 17 0.47 -27.01 8.12
N PRO A 18 0.47 -26.69 6.82
CA PRO A 18 -0.52 -27.22 5.89
C PRO A 18 -0.23 -28.70 5.56
N GLU A 19 -1.28 -29.53 5.62
CA GLU A 19 -1.27 -30.84 4.96
C GLU A 19 -1.21 -30.63 3.44
N SER A 20 -0.31 -31.38 2.80
CA SER A 20 0.03 -31.32 1.38
C SER A 20 -1.21 -31.46 0.48
N GLY A 21 -1.42 -30.52 -0.46
CA GLY A 21 -2.48 -30.72 -1.46
C GLY A 21 -2.62 -29.73 -2.60
N ASN A 22 -2.37 -28.43 -2.42
CA ASN A 22 -2.57 -27.44 -3.51
C ASN A 22 -1.38 -26.49 -3.60
N ARG A 23 -0.50 -26.72 -4.58
CA ARG A 23 0.63 -25.84 -4.90
C ARG A 23 0.22 -24.89 -6.05
N PHE A 24 0.02 -23.62 -5.71
CA PHE A 24 -0.04 -22.50 -6.66
C PHE A 24 0.88 -21.39 -6.12
N GLY A 25 2.10 -21.29 -6.67
CA GLY A 25 3.18 -20.43 -6.18
C GLY A 25 3.86 -20.95 -4.90
N ASP A 26 5.17 -20.79 -4.80
CA ASP A 26 6.00 -21.26 -3.66
C ASP A 26 5.87 -20.37 -2.41
N TRP A 27 4.63 -20.06 -1.98
CA TRP A 27 4.38 -19.26 -0.79
C TRP A 27 3.96 -20.14 0.39
N GLU A 28 4.57 -19.91 1.56
CA GLU A 28 4.14 -20.54 2.81
C GLU A 28 2.98 -19.77 3.45
N ARG A 29 2.05 -20.51 4.05
CA ARG A 29 0.87 -19.94 4.72
C ARG A 29 1.23 -19.55 6.15
N ASN A 30 0.99 -18.29 6.50
CA ASN A 30 1.37 -17.72 7.81
C ASN A 30 0.26 -17.75 8.87
N GLY A 31 -1.00 -17.75 8.45
CA GLY A 31 -2.13 -17.59 9.36
C GLY A 31 -3.41 -18.25 8.87
N ALA A 32 -4.23 -18.68 9.84
CA ALA A 32 -5.56 -19.22 9.60
C ALA A 32 -6.55 -18.69 10.66
N TYR A 33 -7.76 -18.34 10.23
CA TYR A 33 -8.87 -18.02 11.12
C TYR A 33 -9.71 -19.27 11.40
N ARG A 34 -10.17 -19.43 12.65
CA ARG A 34 -11.20 -20.41 13.03
C ARG A 34 -12.37 -19.69 13.69
N TYR A 35 -13.46 -19.49 12.95
CA TYR A 35 -14.70 -18.89 13.47
C TYR A 35 -15.61 -19.93 14.13
N ARG A 36 -16.22 -19.56 15.27
CA ARG A 36 -17.25 -20.33 15.98
C ARG A 36 -18.67 -20.14 15.44
N ASN A 37 -18.96 -19.06 14.69
CA ASN A 37 -20.31 -18.75 14.20
C ASN A 37 -20.39 -18.62 12.66
N SER A 38 -21.54 -19.10 12.15
CA SER A 38 -22.13 -19.16 10.80
C SER A 38 -21.25 -19.15 9.52
N ILE A 39 -21.62 -20.03 8.59
CA ILE A 39 -21.00 -20.28 7.27
C ILE A 39 -20.87 -18.99 6.42
N ARG A 40 -21.80 -18.05 6.58
CA ARG A 40 -21.88 -16.79 5.80
C ARG A 40 -20.65 -15.88 5.98
N TRP A 41 -20.19 -15.67 7.21
CA TRP A 41 -18.99 -14.85 7.47
C TRP A 41 -17.71 -15.51 6.96
N LYS A 42 -17.67 -16.84 6.89
CA LYS A 42 -16.52 -17.58 6.35
C LYS A 42 -16.41 -17.43 4.84
N GLU A 43 -17.54 -17.38 4.14
CA GLU A 43 -17.61 -17.16 2.69
C GLU A 43 -17.32 -15.70 2.35
N ASP A 44 -17.93 -14.73 3.04
CA ASP A 44 -17.69 -13.30 2.79
C ASP A 44 -16.22 -12.93 3.05
N PHE A 45 -15.64 -13.37 4.16
CA PHE A 45 -14.21 -13.10 4.44
C PHE A 45 -13.28 -13.80 3.45
N ARG A 46 -13.62 -15.02 3.02
CA ARG A 46 -12.90 -15.70 1.95
C ARG A 46 -13.03 -14.94 0.63
N ASN A 47 -14.21 -14.48 0.26
CA ASN A 47 -14.49 -13.87 -1.04
C ASN A 47 -14.14 -12.39 -1.12
N VAL A 48 -13.83 -11.74 0.01
CA VAL A 48 -13.44 -10.32 0.05
C VAL A 48 -11.96 -10.16 0.38
N CYS A 49 -11.45 -10.88 1.38
CA CYS A 49 -10.08 -10.65 1.88
C CYS A 49 -9.08 -11.70 1.37
N ILE A 50 -9.50 -12.97 1.32
CA ILE A 50 -8.57 -14.05 0.99
C ILE A 50 -8.51 -14.25 -0.52
N PHE A 51 -9.60 -14.55 -1.21
CA PHE A 51 -9.58 -14.85 -2.64
C PHE A 51 -9.28 -13.63 -3.50
N PRO A 52 -9.93 -12.45 -3.41
CA PRO A 52 -9.55 -11.30 -4.24
C PRO A 52 -8.18 -10.77 -3.87
N GLY A 53 -7.86 -10.68 -2.58
CA GLY A 53 -6.53 -10.29 -2.11
C GLY A 53 -5.43 -11.25 -2.57
N PHE A 54 -5.71 -12.56 -2.56
CA PHE A 54 -4.87 -13.57 -3.18
C PHE A 54 -4.86 -13.35 -4.68
N PHE A 55 -5.96 -13.28 -5.44
CA PHE A 55 -5.96 -13.06 -6.89
C PHE A 55 -5.27 -11.77 -7.36
N ASN A 56 -5.37 -10.68 -6.60
CA ASN A 56 -4.70 -9.39 -6.83
C ASN A 56 -3.20 -9.47 -6.51
N LEU A 57 -2.79 -10.37 -5.60
CA LEU A 57 -1.39 -10.72 -5.33
C LEU A 57 -0.86 -11.93 -6.12
N VAL A 58 -1.72 -12.77 -6.70
CA VAL A 58 -1.44 -14.16 -7.12
C VAL A 58 -1.63 -14.38 -8.61
N LYS A 59 -1.90 -13.33 -9.39
CA LYS A 59 -1.42 -13.35 -10.77
C LYS A 59 0.06 -12.98 -10.78
N ILE A 60 0.87 -14.02 -10.57
CA ILE A 60 2.34 -14.12 -10.54
C ILE A 60 2.99 -13.31 -11.68
N ILE A 61 3.23 -12.01 -11.45
CA ILE A 61 4.16 -11.18 -12.23
C ILE A 61 4.84 -10.18 -11.28
N TYR A 62 5.58 -10.66 -10.29
CA TYR A 62 6.55 -9.89 -9.48
C TYR A 62 6.06 -8.62 -8.71
N ILE A 63 4.80 -8.17 -8.84
CA ILE A 63 4.25 -6.93 -8.25
C ILE A 63 2.81 -7.10 -7.72
N PRO A 64 2.36 -6.30 -6.72
CA PRO A 64 0.99 -6.32 -6.19
C PRO A 64 0.02 -5.58 -7.11
N THR A 65 -0.68 -6.31 -7.98
CA THR A 65 -1.57 -5.72 -8.98
C THR A 65 -2.93 -5.31 -8.41
N ASP A 66 -3.53 -4.26 -8.96
CA ASP A 66 -4.89 -3.80 -8.61
C ASP A 66 -5.97 -4.80 -9.03
N CYS A 67 -5.88 -5.32 -10.26
CA CYS A 67 -6.82 -6.32 -10.76
C CYS A 67 -6.17 -7.26 -11.78
N PRO A 68 -6.55 -8.55 -11.80
CA PRO A 68 -5.92 -9.55 -12.66
C PRO A 68 -6.50 -9.64 -14.08
N GLN A 69 -7.67 -9.02 -14.31
CA GLN A 69 -8.51 -9.25 -15.48
C GLN A 69 -8.33 -8.18 -16.56
N ARG A 70 -8.52 -6.90 -16.21
CA ARG A 70 -8.50 -5.79 -17.18
C ARG A 70 -7.08 -5.50 -17.68
N ASP A 71 -6.98 -4.71 -18.73
CA ASP A 71 -5.76 -4.24 -19.37
C ASP A 71 -5.04 -3.14 -18.56
N GLU A 72 -4.91 -3.39 -17.24
CA GLU A 72 -4.18 -2.52 -16.32
C GLU A 72 -3.09 -3.32 -15.61
N ARG A 73 -3.46 -4.15 -14.62
CA ARG A 73 -2.55 -5.07 -13.90
C ARG A 73 -1.31 -4.34 -13.40
N MET A 74 -1.52 -3.14 -12.87
CA MET A 74 -0.45 -2.25 -12.46
C MET A 74 -0.22 -2.37 -10.96
N GLY A 75 1.03 -2.18 -10.54
CA GLY A 75 1.42 -2.21 -9.13
C GLY A 75 1.02 -0.94 -8.39
N TRP A 76 -0.28 -0.67 -8.23
CA TRP A 76 -0.78 0.51 -7.55
C TRP A 76 -0.32 0.58 -6.11
N THR A 77 0.30 1.71 -5.75
CA THR A 77 0.94 1.88 -4.45
C THR A 77 -0.07 1.96 -3.30
N GLY A 78 -1.22 2.61 -3.51
CA GLY A 78 -2.29 2.72 -2.51
C GLY A 78 -2.96 1.38 -2.18
N ASP A 79 -3.31 0.62 -3.21
CA ASP A 79 -3.88 -0.71 -3.09
C ASP A 79 -2.93 -1.66 -2.34
N ALA A 80 -1.65 -1.66 -2.73
CA ALA A 80 -0.61 -2.42 -2.05
C ALA A 80 -0.44 -1.99 -0.58
N ASN A 81 -0.50 -0.68 -0.30
CA ASN A 81 -0.36 -0.14 1.05
C ASN A 81 -1.47 -0.63 1.97
N ILE A 82 -2.73 -0.44 1.58
CA ILE A 82 -3.89 -0.82 2.41
C ILE A 82 -3.94 -2.33 2.60
N PHE A 83 -3.53 -3.11 1.59
CA PHE A 83 -3.62 -4.58 1.65
C PHE A 83 -2.43 -5.28 2.31
N ALA A 84 -1.26 -4.64 2.43
CA ALA A 84 -0.02 -5.27 2.89
C ALA A 84 -0.15 -5.99 4.24
N GLY A 85 -0.89 -5.42 5.20
CA GLY A 85 -1.11 -6.04 6.51
C GLY A 85 -1.89 -7.35 6.41
N THR A 86 -2.99 -7.34 5.65
CA THR A 86 -3.82 -8.53 5.40
C THR A 86 -3.02 -9.61 4.68
N ALA A 87 -2.23 -9.23 3.67
CA ALA A 87 -1.34 -10.13 2.96
C ALA A 87 -0.35 -10.83 3.90
N CYS A 88 0.39 -10.07 4.71
CA CYS A 88 1.38 -10.60 5.64
C CYS A 88 0.79 -11.47 6.76
N PHE A 89 -0.47 -11.21 7.13
CA PHE A 89 -1.19 -12.07 8.06
C PHE A 89 -1.47 -13.45 7.46
N HIS A 90 -1.85 -13.50 6.19
CA HIS A 90 -2.29 -14.75 5.54
C HIS A 90 -1.14 -15.57 4.96
N MET A 91 -0.16 -14.92 4.36
CA MET A 91 0.96 -15.55 3.64
C MET A 91 2.29 -14.96 4.14
N ASP A 92 3.38 -15.69 3.98
CA ASP A 92 4.72 -15.10 4.16
C ASP A 92 5.06 -14.18 3.00
N SER A 93 4.54 -12.96 2.99
CA SER A 93 4.75 -11.95 1.95
C SER A 93 6.04 -11.15 2.07
N SER A 94 6.96 -11.50 2.97
CA SER A 94 8.16 -10.69 3.29
C SER A 94 9.03 -10.41 2.06
N ALA A 95 9.42 -11.46 1.34
CA ALA A 95 10.30 -11.34 0.18
C ALA A 95 9.67 -10.54 -0.98
N PHE A 96 8.36 -10.70 -1.20
CA PHE A 96 7.65 -10.01 -2.28
C PHE A 96 7.51 -8.53 -2.01
N PHE A 97 7.09 -8.14 -0.80
CA PHE A 97 7.01 -6.72 -0.49
C PHE A 97 8.39 -6.09 -0.37
N ARG A 98 9.42 -6.82 0.08
CA ARG A 98 10.82 -6.32 0.03
C ARG A 98 11.26 -6.04 -1.40
N HIS A 99 10.95 -6.93 -2.34
CA HIS A 99 11.22 -6.71 -3.77
C HIS A 99 10.46 -5.48 -4.30
N TYR A 100 9.17 -5.39 -3.99
CA TYR A 100 8.33 -4.27 -4.41
C TYR A 100 8.80 -2.91 -3.85
N THR A 101 9.13 -2.82 -2.56
CA THR A 101 9.63 -1.58 -1.95
C THR A 101 11.01 -1.20 -2.47
N ARG A 102 11.85 -2.18 -2.84
CA ARG A 102 13.12 -1.89 -3.52
C ARG A 102 12.90 -1.26 -4.90
N SER A 103 11.96 -1.79 -5.68
CA SER A 103 11.56 -1.18 -6.96
C SER A 103 10.97 0.22 -6.75
N MET A 104 10.16 0.41 -5.70
CA MET A 104 9.61 1.71 -5.32
C MET A 104 10.70 2.72 -4.98
N ASN A 105 11.74 2.32 -4.24
CA ASN A 105 12.86 3.21 -3.92
C ASN A 105 13.58 3.70 -5.17
N LEU A 106 13.87 2.80 -6.12
CA LEU A 106 14.51 3.17 -7.38
C LEU A 106 13.65 4.15 -8.20
N GLU A 107 12.34 3.93 -8.23
CA GLU A 107 11.41 4.84 -8.89
C GLU A 107 11.34 6.21 -8.20
N GLN A 108 11.29 6.22 -6.88
CA GLN A 108 11.26 7.44 -6.07
C GLN A 108 12.53 8.27 -6.23
N GLU A 109 13.70 7.64 -6.32
CA GLU A 109 14.97 8.30 -6.58
C GLU A 109 14.95 9.04 -7.93
N LEU A 110 14.45 8.38 -8.98
CA LEU A 110 14.28 9.00 -10.30
C LEU A 110 13.29 10.18 -10.29
N MET A 111 12.34 10.17 -9.35
CA MET A 111 11.31 11.20 -9.19
C MET A 111 11.61 12.17 -8.04
N LYS A 112 12.87 12.25 -7.59
CA LYS A 112 13.36 13.23 -6.61
C LYS A 112 12.56 13.23 -5.30
N GLY A 113 12.23 12.04 -4.79
CA GLY A 113 11.51 11.88 -3.52
C GLY A 113 9.99 11.72 -3.67
N MET A 114 9.43 12.05 -4.83
CA MET A 114 8.03 11.77 -5.14
C MET A 114 7.84 10.27 -5.39
N VAL A 115 6.86 9.65 -4.73
CA VAL A 115 6.54 8.23 -4.97
C VAL A 115 5.46 8.15 -6.06
N PRO A 116 5.63 7.32 -7.10
CA PRO A 116 4.65 7.20 -8.17
C PRO A 116 3.36 6.50 -7.73
N PHE A 117 2.31 6.64 -8.54
CA PHE A 117 1.08 5.87 -8.37
C PHE A 117 1.26 4.37 -8.65
N PHE A 118 2.18 4.04 -9.57
CA PHE A 118 2.48 2.66 -9.94
C PHE A 118 3.95 2.32 -9.73
N VAL A 119 4.21 1.10 -9.28
CA VAL A 119 5.55 0.53 -9.20
C VAL A 119 5.57 -0.84 -9.88
N PRO A 120 6.41 -1.05 -10.92
CA PRO A 120 7.27 -0.06 -11.57
C PRO A 120 6.46 0.99 -12.34
N ARG A 121 7.04 2.19 -12.51
CA ARG A 121 6.40 3.28 -13.24
C ARG A 121 6.62 3.10 -14.75
N PRO A 122 5.58 3.23 -15.60
CA PRO A 122 5.77 3.21 -17.05
C PRO A 122 6.74 4.29 -17.54
N LYS A 123 7.74 3.88 -18.34
CA LYS A 123 8.74 4.75 -18.96
C LYS A 123 8.36 5.04 -20.41
N VAL A 124 7.26 5.76 -20.60
CA VAL A 124 6.74 6.10 -21.93
C VAL A 124 7.14 7.53 -22.35
N PRO A 125 7.31 7.81 -23.66
CA PRO A 125 7.46 9.18 -24.14
C PRO A 125 6.25 10.04 -23.76
N VAL A 126 6.50 11.27 -23.35
CA VAL A 126 5.44 12.24 -23.04
C VAL A 126 4.85 12.75 -24.35
N ARG A 127 3.53 12.60 -24.50
CA ARG A 127 2.71 13.07 -25.63
C ARG A 127 1.44 13.73 -25.05
N GLU A 128 0.71 14.44 -25.89
CA GLU A 128 -0.50 15.20 -25.51
C GLU A 128 -1.54 14.36 -24.74
N ASN A 129 -1.66 13.07 -25.05
CA ASN A 129 -2.63 12.16 -24.42
C ASN A 129 -1.96 11.09 -23.53
N THR A 130 -0.76 11.35 -23.02
CA THR A 130 -0.12 10.44 -22.06
C THR A 130 -0.93 10.43 -20.76
N ASN A 131 -1.22 9.24 -20.24
CA ASN A 131 -1.92 9.09 -18.95
C ASN A 131 -1.14 9.85 -17.84
N PRO A 132 -1.77 10.83 -17.15
CA PRO A 132 -1.09 11.66 -16.16
C PRO A 132 -0.51 10.85 -14.99
N PHE A 133 -1.14 9.71 -14.64
CA PHE A 133 -0.64 8.82 -13.59
C PHE A 133 0.73 8.19 -13.92
N TYR A 134 1.18 8.22 -15.18
CA TYR A 134 2.53 7.77 -15.55
C TYR A 134 3.61 8.82 -15.27
N LEU A 135 3.22 10.08 -15.09
CA LEU A 135 4.10 11.24 -14.95
C LEU A 135 4.11 11.77 -13.53
N GLU A 136 2.97 11.65 -12.83
CA GLU A 136 2.73 12.20 -11.51
C GLU A 136 2.82 11.14 -10.39
N GLY A 137 2.69 11.60 -9.16
CA GLY A 137 2.75 10.79 -7.94
C GLY A 137 2.49 11.66 -6.72
N GLY A 138 2.89 11.17 -5.55
CA GLY A 138 2.89 11.97 -4.33
C GLY A 138 1.51 12.19 -3.71
N ALA A 139 0.51 11.36 -4.01
CA ALA A 139 -0.78 11.41 -3.31
C ALA A 139 -0.70 10.69 -1.94
N CYS A 140 -1.22 11.30 -0.88
CA CYS A 140 -1.44 10.69 0.43
C CYS A 140 -2.15 9.34 0.30
N VAL A 141 -1.89 8.39 1.19
CA VAL A 141 -2.31 6.97 1.10
C VAL A 141 -1.57 6.19 0.01
N TRP A 142 -1.53 6.67 -1.23
CA TRP A 142 -0.81 5.99 -2.32
C TRP A 142 0.70 6.03 -2.12
N ALA A 143 1.26 7.23 -2.07
CA ALA A 143 2.68 7.45 -1.88
C ALA A 143 3.17 7.13 -0.46
N ASP A 144 2.26 7.13 0.53
CA ASP A 144 2.56 6.68 1.89
C ASP A 144 2.97 5.21 1.97
N ALA A 145 2.71 4.42 0.91
CA ALA A 145 3.24 3.07 0.75
C ALA A 145 4.75 2.98 1.01
N ALA A 146 5.52 4.01 0.63
CA ALA A 146 6.96 4.07 0.86
C ALA A 146 7.33 4.07 2.35
N ALA A 147 6.46 4.59 3.23
CA ALA A 147 6.67 4.53 4.68
C ALA A 147 5.94 3.34 5.33
N MET A 148 4.70 3.10 4.91
CA MET A 148 3.79 2.19 5.59
C MET A 148 4.06 0.71 5.29
N ILE A 149 4.46 0.35 4.05
CA ILE A 149 4.78 -1.05 3.73
C ILE A 149 6.02 -1.53 4.50
N PRO A 150 7.18 -0.83 4.49
CA PRO A 150 8.34 -1.24 5.28
C PRO A 150 8.04 -1.36 6.78
N TRP A 151 7.25 -0.41 7.32
CA TRP A 151 6.80 -0.48 8.71
C TRP A 151 5.93 -1.71 8.98
N THR A 152 5.00 -2.02 8.08
CA THR A 152 4.15 -3.21 8.17
C THR A 152 4.99 -4.49 8.17
N LEU A 153 5.97 -4.62 7.27
CA LEU A 153 6.87 -5.77 7.24
C LEU A 153 7.66 -5.91 8.56
N TYR A 154 8.20 -4.81 9.07
CA TYR A 154 8.89 -4.82 10.36
C TYR A 154 7.97 -5.29 11.50
N ARG A 155 6.72 -4.83 11.52
CA ARG A 155 5.73 -5.22 12.55
C ARG A 155 5.35 -6.71 12.47
N TYR A 156 5.27 -7.28 11.27
CA TYR A 156 4.87 -8.68 11.08
C TYR A 156 6.01 -9.69 11.21
N TYR A 157 7.22 -9.31 10.81
CA TYR A 157 8.37 -10.22 10.69
C TYR A 157 9.54 -9.88 11.62
N GLY A 158 9.57 -8.68 12.22
CA GLY A 158 10.63 -8.26 13.14
C GLY A 158 11.98 -7.97 12.48
N ASP A 159 12.05 -7.88 11.15
CA ASP A 159 13.31 -7.67 10.42
C ASP A 159 13.76 -6.20 10.48
N ALA A 160 14.59 -5.89 11.48
CA ALA A 160 15.20 -4.58 11.64
C ALA A 160 16.28 -4.26 10.59
N ALA A 161 16.83 -5.26 9.89
CA ALA A 161 17.79 -5.03 8.80
C ALA A 161 17.06 -4.51 7.56
N LEU A 162 15.92 -5.12 7.21
CA LEU A 162 15.03 -4.64 6.15
C LEU A 162 14.56 -3.21 6.44
N LEU A 163 14.10 -2.94 7.66
CA LEU A 163 13.66 -1.58 8.00
C LEU A 163 14.80 -0.56 7.83
N ARG A 164 16.02 -0.90 8.27
CA ARG A 164 17.20 -0.03 8.08
C ARG A 164 17.54 0.18 6.60
N GLU A 165 17.42 -0.86 5.77
CA GLU A 165 17.61 -0.77 4.33
C GLU A 165 16.60 0.19 3.68
N GLN A 166 15.34 0.14 4.10
CA GLN A 166 14.24 0.94 3.52
C GLN A 166 14.10 2.33 4.14
N TYR A 167 14.70 2.58 5.31
CA TYR A 167 14.57 3.86 6.03
C TYR A 167 14.97 5.11 5.22
N PRO A 168 16.00 5.09 4.34
CA PRO A 168 16.29 6.21 3.45
C PRO A 168 15.11 6.58 2.54
N MET A 169 14.41 5.59 1.96
CA MET A 169 13.20 5.78 1.15
C MET A 169 12.10 6.47 1.96
N MET A 170 11.86 5.97 3.18
CA MET A 170 10.86 6.54 4.10
C MET A 170 11.16 8.02 4.41
N LYS A 171 12.43 8.34 4.68
CA LYS A 171 12.86 9.73 4.91
C LYS A 171 12.71 10.59 3.68
N SER A 172 13.11 10.08 2.51
CA SER A 172 12.98 10.78 1.23
C SER A 172 11.53 11.19 0.97
N TRP A 173 10.58 10.29 1.26
CA TRP A 173 9.15 10.57 1.13
C TRP A 173 8.69 11.70 2.06
N THR A 174 9.00 11.60 3.36
CA THR A 174 8.64 12.66 4.32
C THR A 174 9.33 13.99 4.02
N GLY A 175 10.54 13.96 3.46
CA GLY A 175 11.27 15.13 2.98
C GLY A 175 10.57 15.79 1.79
N TYR A 176 10.06 14.99 0.85
CA TYR A 176 9.25 15.46 -0.26
C TYR A 176 7.97 16.15 0.22
N ILE A 177 7.23 15.53 1.15
CA ILE A 177 6.03 16.16 1.76
C ILE A 177 6.38 17.50 2.40
N ARG A 178 7.47 17.54 3.18
CA ARG A 178 7.92 18.76 3.86
C ARG A 178 8.28 19.87 2.88
N MET A 179 8.95 19.53 1.79
CA MET A 179 9.28 20.47 0.73
C MET A 179 8.00 21.02 0.09
N ARG A 180 7.10 20.16 -0.38
CA ARG A 180 5.85 20.56 -1.06
C ARG A 180 4.94 21.40 -0.16
N SER A 181 4.75 20.97 1.08
CA SER A 181 3.93 21.72 2.05
C SER A 181 4.55 23.05 2.48
N GLY A 182 5.87 23.23 2.34
CA GLY A 182 6.56 24.50 2.57
C GLY A 182 6.32 25.56 1.49
N GLU A 183 5.88 25.16 0.29
CA GLU A 183 5.57 26.07 -0.82
C GLU A 183 4.16 26.68 -0.70
N ASN A 184 3.34 26.22 0.26
CA ASN A 184 1.97 26.66 0.43
C ASN A 184 1.86 27.97 1.23
N LYS A 185 0.74 28.66 1.02
CA LYS A 185 0.40 29.89 1.76
C LYS A 185 0.38 29.67 3.28
N VAL A 186 -0.06 28.49 3.70
CA VAL A 186 0.02 28.03 5.09
C VAL A 186 1.15 27.00 5.16
N PRO A 187 2.30 27.33 5.78
CA PRO A 187 3.43 26.42 5.84
C PRO A 187 3.06 25.09 6.51
N TYR A 188 3.56 23.99 5.96
CA TYR A 188 3.38 22.63 6.46
C TYR A 188 1.95 22.08 6.39
N LEU A 189 1.01 22.83 5.80
CA LEU A 189 -0.27 22.31 5.36
C LEU A 189 -0.15 21.95 3.88
N TRP A 190 -0.32 20.68 3.54
CA TRP A 190 -0.14 20.21 2.17
C TRP A 190 -1.41 20.38 1.32
N GLN A 191 -1.39 21.27 0.33
CA GLN A 191 -2.57 21.64 -0.48
C GLN A 191 -2.29 21.86 -1.98
N ASN A 192 -1.04 21.75 -2.42
CA ASN A 192 -0.59 22.08 -3.78
C ASN A 192 -0.49 20.89 -4.74
N ASP A 193 -0.70 19.65 -4.26
CA ASP A 193 -0.62 18.44 -5.08
C ASP A 193 -1.99 17.75 -5.19
N HIS A 194 -2.19 17.06 -6.31
CA HIS A 194 -3.40 16.30 -6.55
C HIS A 194 -3.51 15.11 -5.59
N GLN A 195 -4.69 14.94 -5.00
CA GLN A 195 -5.00 13.87 -4.04
C GLN A 195 -6.20 13.08 -4.56
N LEU A 196 -6.10 11.75 -4.53
CA LEU A 196 -7.21 10.86 -4.88
C LEU A 196 -8.23 10.72 -3.73
N GLY A 197 -7.79 10.99 -2.49
CA GLY A 197 -8.65 10.96 -1.31
C GLY A 197 -9.16 9.55 -0.99
N ASP A 198 -10.39 9.46 -0.51
CA ASP A 198 -11.07 8.17 -0.31
C ASP A 198 -11.62 7.66 -1.64
N TRP A 199 -10.74 7.07 -2.46
CA TRP A 199 -11.06 6.64 -3.81
C TRP A 199 -12.18 5.57 -3.79
N LEU A 200 -13.22 5.80 -4.61
CA LEU A 200 -14.49 5.07 -4.68
C LEU A 200 -15.46 5.31 -3.51
N ALA A 201 -15.27 6.39 -2.74
CA ALA A 201 -16.26 6.79 -1.74
C ALA A 201 -17.60 7.20 -2.39
N LEU A 202 -18.69 6.88 -1.70
CA LEU A 202 -20.05 7.20 -2.14
C LEU A 202 -20.52 8.60 -1.71
N ASP A 203 -19.60 9.47 -1.28
CA ASP A 203 -19.88 10.68 -0.52
C ASP A 203 -19.85 11.98 -1.35
N ASN A 204 -19.43 11.90 -2.60
CA ASN A 204 -19.33 13.03 -3.53
C ASN A 204 -20.62 13.28 -4.34
N GLY A 205 -21.60 12.38 -4.28
CA GLY A 205 -22.90 12.50 -4.97
C GLY A 205 -22.86 12.28 -6.48
N ASP A 206 -21.69 11.96 -7.05
CA ASP A 206 -21.50 11.66 -8.47
C ASP A 206 -20.90 10.26 -8.64
N ILE A 207 -21.74 9.31 -9.05
CA ILE A 207 -21.35 7.91 -9.23
C ILE A 207 -20.30 7.70 -10.34
N GLN A 208 -20.07 8.69 -11.21
CA GLN A 208 -19.05 8.64 -12.25
C GLN A 208 -17.71 9.22 -11.78
N ASN A 209 -17.70 9.91 -10.63
CA ASN A 209 -16.49 10.45 -10.05
C ASN A 209 -15.99 9.53 -8.94
N PRO A 210 -14.84 8.87 -9.12
CA PRO A 210 -14.27 8.00 -8.10
C PRO A 210 -13.50 8.75 -7.00
N ILE A 211 -13.32 10.07 -7.10
CA ILE A 211 -12.54 10.84 -6.11
C ILE A 211 -13.37 11.06 -4.85
N GLY A 212 -12.82 10.68 -3.70
CA GLY A 212 -13.48 10.87 -2.41
C GLY A 212 -13.68 12.34 -2.06
N ARG A 213 -14.74 12.65 -1.31
CA ARG A 213 -15.04 14.02 -0.92
C ARG A 213 -13.98 14.54 0.05
N THR A 214 -13.01 15.26 -0.50
CA THR A 214 -12.17 16.12 0.32
C THR A 214 -13.02 17.33 0.68
N VAL A 215 -13.33 17.53 1.97
CA VAL A 215 -13.89 18.81 2.41
C VAL A 215 -12.90 19.85 1.93
N SER A 216 -13.30 20.73 1.01
CA SER A 216 -12.42 21.79 0.54
C SER A 216 -11.98 22.56 1.77
N GLY A 217 -10.73 22.34 2.19
CA GLY A 217 -10.12 23.11 3.25
C GLY A 217 -10.19 24.56 2.80
N THR A 218 -11.14 25.30 3.39
CA THR A 218 -11.42 26.72 3.11
C THR A 218 -11.72 27.09 1.64
N ARG A 219 -12.96 26.85 1.19
CA ARG A 219 -13.71 27.91 0.48
C ARG A 219 -15.05 28.13 1.18
N ARG A 220 -15.01 28.86 2.30
CA ARG A 220 -16.02 29.87 2.55
C ARG A 220 -15.60 31.09 1.74
N THR A 221 -16.07 31.16 0.51
CA THR A 221 -16.39 32.44 -0.10
C THR A 221 -17.90 32.40 -0.20
N ASP A 222 -18.52 33.20 0.67
CA ASP A 222 -19.82 33.89 0.47
C ASP A 222 -20.84 33.23 -0.46
#